data_AF-A0A2D5VMK9-F1
#
_entry.id   AF-A0A2D5VMK9-F1
#
_cell.length_a   1.000
_cell.length_b   1.000
_cell.length_c   1.000
_cell.angle_alpha   90.00
_cell.angle_beta   90.00
_cell.angle_gamma   90.00
#
_symmetry.space_group_name_H-M   'P 1'
#
loop_
_entity.id
_entity.type
_entity.pdbx_description
1 polymer ?
#
loop_
_entity_poly.entity_id
_entity_poly.type
_entity_poly.pdbx_seq_one_letter_code
_entity_poly.pdbx_strand_id
1 'polypeptide(L)' 'MKQVHVAVAVAVVNEDILIARRPDDKHQGGLWEFPGGKVEPGETTAEAL' A
#
# COMPACT_ATOMS: atom_id res chain seq x y z
N MET A 1 -18.43 -1.94 11.67
CA MET A 1 -17.43 -1.34 10.73
C MET A 1 -16.86 -2.47 9.87
N LYS A 2 -16.66 -2.26 8.57
CA LYS A 2 -16.05 -3.27 7.70
C LYS A 2 -14.53 -3.25 7.89
N GLN A 3 -13.94 -4.36 8.33
CA GLN A 3 -12.50 -4.52 8.38
C GLN A 3 -11.96 -4.77 6.96
N VAL A 4 -10.84 -4.14 6.63
CA VAL A 4 -10.14 -4.33 5.36
C VAL A 4 -8.72 -4.77 5.69
N HIS A 5 -8.28 -5.89 5.11
CA HIS A 5 -6.91 -6.37 5.23
C HIS A 5 -6.09 -5.78 4.09
N VAL A 6 -4.96 -5.15 4.41
CA VAL A 6 -4.09 -4.44 3.44
C VAL A 6 -2.65 -4.86 3.69
N ALA A 7 -1.95 -5.22 2.62
CA ALA A 7 -0.51 -5.46 2.62
C ALA A 7 0.21 -4.20 2.11
N VAL A 8 1.32 -3.83 2.74
CA VAL A 8 2.16 -2.68 2.33
C VAL A 8 3.64 -3.04 2.39
N ALA A 9 4.42 -2.50 1.46
CA ALA A 9 5.87 -2.70 1.39
C ALA A 9 6.61 -1.49 1.92
N VAL A 10 7.64 -1.73 2.73
CA VAL A 10 8.68 -0.75 3.04
C VAL A 10 9.93 -1.15 2.26
N ALA A 11 10.07 -0.64 1.04
CA ALA A 11 11.24 -0.90 0.21
C ALA A 11 12.34 0.12 0.51
N VAL A 12 13.51 -0.40 0.90
CA VAL A 12 14.71 0.41 1.17
C VAL A 12 15.67 0.25 0.00
N VAL A 13 16.10 1.37 -0.57
CA VAL A 13 17.08 1.42 -1.66
C VAL A 13 18.21 2.34 -1.21
N ASN A 14 19.38 1.75 -0.95
CA ASN A 14 20.47 2.41 -0.22
C ASN A 14 19.99 2.87 1.18
N GLU A 15 19.90 4.18 1.41
CA GLU A 15 19.40 4.80 2.65
C GLU A 15 18.01 5.44 2.47
N ASP A 16 17.42 5.33 1.28
CA ASP A 16 16.13 5.92 0.94
C ASP A 16 14.98 4.91 1.06
N ILE A 17 13.80 5.40 1.42
CA ILE A 17 12.56 4.60 1.48
C ILE A 17 11.64 5.00 0.32
N LEU A 18 11.15 4.00 -0.43
CA LEU A 18 10.19 4.24 -1.49
C LEU A 18 8.82 4.61 -0.91
N ILE A 19 8.34 5.81 -1.24
CA ILE A 19 6.99 6.28 -0.97
C ILE A 19 6.29 6.68 -2.27
N ALA A 20 4.99 6.42 -2.37
CA ALA A 20 4.15 6.80 -3.50
C ALA A 20 3.26 7.99 -3.12
N ARG A 21 2.98 8.87 -4.09
CA ARG A 21 1.95 9.91 -3.91
C ARG A 21 0.62 9.38 -4.40
N ARG A 22 -0.42 9.40 -3.55
CA ARG A 22 -1.76 8.98 -3.93
C ARG A 22 -2.29 9.85 -5.07
N PRO A 23 -2.91 9.26 -6.12
CA PRO A 23 -3.58 10.03 -7.14
C PRO A 23 -4.65 10.95 -6.53
N ASP A 24 -4.76 12.16 -7.05
CA ASP A 24 -5.60 13.22 -6.46
C ASP A 24 -7.10 12.87 -6.45
N ASP A 25 -7.53 11.97 -7.35
CA ASP A 25 -8.92 11.50 -7.46
C ASP A 25 -9.30 10.40 -6.45
N LYS A 26 -8.36 9.92 -5.63
CA LYS A 26 -8.61 8.87 -4.64
C LYS A 26 -8.96 9.45 -3.28
N HIS A 27 -9.61 8.62 -2.46
CA HIS A 27 -9.72 8.89 -1.02
C HIS A 27 -8.32 9.15 -0.46
N GLN A 28 -8.13 10.29 0.21
CA GLN A 28 -6.82 10.79 0.67
C GLN A 28 -5.80 11.07 -0.47
N GLY A 29 -6.27 11.51 -1.63
CA GLY A 29 -5.42 11.93 -2.75
C GLY A 29 -4.41 13.02 -2.36
N GLY A 30 -3.25 13.00 -3.01
CA GLY A 30 -2.14 13.94 -2.76
C GLY A 30 -1.28 13.63 -1.52
N LEU A 31 -1.72 12.72 -0.63
CA LEU A 31 -0.91 12.27 0.50
C LEU A 31 0.14 11.22 0.08
N TRP A 32 1.18 11.10 0.89
CA TRP A 32 2.20 10.06 0.75
C TRP A 32 1.75 8.75 1.39
N GLU A 33 2.10 7.64 0.75
CA GLU A 33 1.80 6.29 1.23
C GLU A 33 2.93 5.31 0.93
N PHE A 34 2.92 4.17 1.63
CA PHE A 34 3.69 3.01 1.21
C PHE A 34 2.96 2.27 0.07
N PRO A 35 3.69 1.81 -0.95
CA PRO A 35 3.11 0.96 -1.99
C PRO A 35 2.49 -0.31 -1.39
N GLY A 36 1.35 -0.74 -1.94
CA GLY A 36 0.65 -1.93 -1.45
C GLY A 36 -0.75 -2.06 -2.03
N GLY A 37 -1.53 -2.98 -1.43
CA GLY A 37 -2.83 -3.39 -1.93
C GLY A 37 -3.71 -4.04 -0.87
N LYS A 38 -5.01 -4.16 -1.18
CA LYS A 38 -5.92 -4.97 -0.37
C LYS A 38 -5.58 -6.45 -0.57
N VAL A 39 -5.63 -7.22 0.50
CA VAL A 39 -5.54 -8.69 0.40
C VAL A 39 -6.91 -9.21 -0.04
N GLU A 40 -6.97 -9.77 -1.24
CA GLU A 40 -8.20 -10.34 -1.78
C GLU A 40 -8.44 -11.77 -1.26
N PRO A 41 -9.69 -12.28 -1.33
CA PRO A 41 -10.00 -13.62 -0.82
C PRO A 41 -9.15 -14.71 -1.50
N GLY A 42 -8.41 -15.46 -0.70
CA GLY A 42 -7.55 -16.55 -1.17
C GLY A 42 -6.08 -16.16 -1.34
N GLU A 43 -5.74 -14.88 -1.24
CA GLU A 43 -4.35 -14.43 -1.22
C GLU A 43 -3.75 -14.51 0.18
N THR A 44 -2.48 -14.91 0.23
CA THR A 44 -1.60 -14.62 1.36
C THR A 44 -1.21 -13.15 1.35
N THR A 45 -0.78 -12.63 2.50
CA THR A 45 -0.27 -11.25 2.60
C THR A 45 0.91 -10.99 1.64
N ALA A 46 1.70 -12.02 1.32
CA ALA A 46 2.83 -11.90 0.40
C ALA A 46 2.39 -11.89 -1.08
N GLU A 47 1.31 -12.57 -1.44
CA GLU A 47 0.76 -12.54 -2.81
C GLU A 47 0.05 -11.23 -3.14
N ALA A 48 -0.55 -10.60 -2.12
CA ALA A 48 -1.25 -9.32 -2.25
C ALA A 48 -0.32 -8.09 -2.31
N LEU A 49 0.99 -8.28 -2.13
CA LEU A 49 2.01 -7.22 -2.12
C LEU A 49 2.71 -7.10 -3.47
#